data_AF-A0A924YP65-F1
#
_entry.id   AF-A0A924YP65-F1
#
_cell.length_a   1.000
_cell.length_b   1.000
_cell.length_c   1.000
_cell.angle_alpha   90.00
_cell.angle_beta   90.00
_cell.angle_gamma   90.00
#
_symmetry.space_group_name_H-M   'P 1'
#
loop_
_entity.id
_entity.type
_entity.pdbx_description
1 polymer ?
#
loop_
_entity_poly.entity_id
_entity_poly.type
_entity_poly.pdbx_seq_one_letter_code
_entity_poly.pdbx_strand_id
1 'polypeptide(L)'
;DSHLKTRKDGAEVFQIKDQRHVSYWMNQAFLVLLVVRNSAGEVRWMEVRDWLREATDNGKKKVTQIVFEGERFDVMSIRRWRERLLGQSPPI
;
A
#
# COMPACT_ATOMS: atom_id res chain seq x y z
N ASP A 1 3.62 -15.54 10.26
CA ASP A 1 3.96 -14.20 10.78
C ASP A 1 3.72 -13.13 9.74
N SER A 2 3.01 -12.09 10.14
CA SER A 2 2.85 -10.86 9.37
C SER A 2 4.08 -9.98 9.58
N HIS A 3 4.58 -9.32 8.53
CA HIS A 3 5.63 -8.30 8.67
C HIS A 3 5.13 -6.99 9.30
N LEU A 4 3.83 -6.91 9.64
CA LEU A 4 3.22 -5.77 10.31
C LEU A 4 3.42 -5.84 11.83
N LYS A 5 3.56 -4.68 12.45
CA LYS A 5 3.53 -4.51 13.90
C LYS A 5 2.34 -3.65 14.28
N THR A 6 1.70 -3.91 15.41
CA THR A 6 0.65 -3.06 15.96
C THR A 6 1.26 -1.96 16.82
N ARG A 7 0.91 -0.71 16.54
CA ARG A 7 1.28 0.48 17.33
C ARG A 7 0.35 0.62 18.54
N LYS A 8 0.73 1.43 19.54
CA LYS A 8 -0.06 1.66 20.77
C LYS A 8 -1.49 2.16 20.52
N ASP A 9 -1.72 2.83 19.41
CA ASP A 9 -3.03 3.36 18.99
C ASP A 9 -3.83 2.36 18.14
N GLY A 10 -3.38 1.11 18.03
CA GLY A 10 -4.07 0.06 17.29
C GLY A 10 -3.75 0.01 15.79
N ALA A 11 -3.03 0.99 15.25
CA ALA A 11 -2.66 0.99 13.84
C ALA A 11 -1.66 -0.13 13.51
N GLU A 12 -1.88 -0.85 12.41
CA GLU A 12 -0.89 -1.78 11.87
C GLU A 12 0.14 -1.02 11.03
N VAL A 13 1.42 -1.26 11.26
CA VAL A 13 2.51 -0.57 10.57
C VAL A 13 3.50 -1.53 9.94
N PHE A 14 3.89 -1.24 8.70
CA PHE A 14 5.03 -1.87 8.04
C PHE A 14 6.29 -1.03 8.27
N GLN A 15 7.30 -1.63 8.87
CA GLN A 15 8.56 -0.94 9.20
C GLN A 15 9.48 -0.88 7.97
N ILE A 16 9.88 0.33 7.58
CA ILE A 16 10.83 0.56 6.50
C ILE A 16 12.24 0.63 7.10
N LYS A 17 13.03 -0.40 6.85
CA LYS A 17 14.41 -0.49 7.36
C LYS A 17 15.43 0.24 6.47
N ASP A 18 15.17 0.35 5.17
CA ASP A 18 16.06 1.00 4.21
C ASP A 18 15.28 2.06 3.42
N GLN A 19 15.75 3.31 3.48
CA GLN A 19 15.15 4.43 2.74
C GLN A 19 15.30 4.27 1.22
N ARG A 20 16.23 3.45 0.72
CA ARG A 20 16.34 3.15 -0.70
C ARG A 20 15.08 2.49 -1.24
N HIS A 21 14.37 1.70 -0.42
CA HIS A 21 13.09 1.11 -0.80
C HIS A 21 12.03 2.19 -1.04
N VAL A 22 11.99 3.24 -0.23
CA VAL A 22 11.04 4.36 -0.41
C VAL A 22 11.25 5.00 -1.76
N SER A 23 12.48 5.42 -2.06
CA SER A 23 12.82 6.03 -3.35
C SER A 23 12.54 5.07 -4.51
N TYR A 24 12.91 3.80 -4.37
CA TYR A 24 12.70 2.80 -5.41
C TYR A 24 11.21 2.56 -5.70
N TRP A 25 10.37 2.35 -4.68
CA TRP A 25 8.94 2.11 -4.85
C TRP A 25 8.19 3.33 -5.38
N MET A 26 8.50 4.52 -4.86
CA MET A 26 7.87 5.78 -5.27
C MET A 26 8.14 6.11 -6.75
N ASN A 27 9.31 5.74 -7.27
CA ASN A 27 9.76 6.04 -8.63
C ASN A 27 9.31 5.02 -9.68
N GLN A 28 8.55 3.99 -9.31
CA GLN A 28 8.01 3.06 -10.30
C GLN A 28 7.02 3.75 -11.26
N ALA A 29 7.01 3.32 -12.52
CA ALA A 29 6.05 3.79 -13.53
C ALA A 29 4.65 3.18 -13.35
N PHE A 30 4.53 2.16 -12.51
CA PHE A 30 3.30 1.40 -12.26
C PHE A 30 3.01 1.34 -10.75
N LEU A 31 1.82 0.87 -10.41
CA LEU A 31 1.37 0.72 -9.03
C LEU A 31 2.25 -0.26 -8.26
N VAL A 32 2.53 0.05 -7.00
CA VAL A 32 3.31 -0.82 -6.11
C VAL A 32 2.38 -1.28 -5.00
N LEU A 33 2.10 -2.57 -4.98
CA LEU A 33 1.21 -3.17 -4.00
C LEU A 33 2.01 -3.82 -2.87
N LEU A 34 1.84 -3.34 -1.64
CA LEU A 34 2.33 -4.01 -0.44
C LEU A 34 1.35 -5.13 -0.08
N VAL A 35 1.79 -6.38 -0.24
CA VAL A 35 0.98 -7.57 0.04
C VAL A 35 1.44 -8.22 1.34
N VAL A 36 0.49 -8.46 2.24
CA VAL A 36 0.76 -9.02 3.57
C VAL A 36 -0.19 -10.18 3.86
N ARG A 37 0.36 -11.30 4.35
CA ARG A 37 -0.44 -12.41 4.90
C ARG A 37 -0.47 -12.31 6.44
N ASN A 38 -1.66 -12.35 7.03
CA ASN A 38 -1.80 -12.35 8.49
C ASN A 38 -1.70 -13.78 9.08
N SER A 39 -1.72 -13.90 10.41
CA SER A 39 -1.67 -15.18 11.11
C SER A 39 -2.91 -16.06 10.88
N ALA A 40 -4.07 -15.46 10.59
CA ALA A 40 -5.29 -16.16 10.20
C ALA A 40 -5.25 -16.70 8.75
N GLY A 41 -4.19 -16.37 8.00
CA GLY A 41 -3.98 -16.82 6.64
C GLY A 41 -4.62 -15.95 5.56
N GLU A 42 -5.24 -14.84 5.95
CA GLU A 42 -5.81 -13.87 5.03
C GLU A 42 -4.71 -13.05 4.36
N VAL A 43 -4.88 -12.79 3.06
CA VAL A 43 -4.02 -11.92 2.29
C VAL A 43 -4.68 -10.55 2.20
N ARG A 44 -3.92 -9.49 2.50
CA ARG A 44 -4.33 -8.09 2.37
C ARG A 44 -3.33 -7.33 1.52
N TRP A 45 -3.79 -6.29 0.85
CA TRP A 45 -2.97 -5.47 -0.04
C TRP A 45 -3.22 -3.97 0.15
N MET A 46 -2.22 -3.15 -0.18
CA MET A 46 -2.34 -1.70 -0.19
C MET A 46 -1.46 -1.14 -1.31
N GLU A 47 -1.98 -0.18 -2.07
CA GLU A 47 -1.17 0.61 -3.01
C GLU A 47 -0.28 1.56 -2.19
N VAL A 48 1.03 1.43 -2.34
CA VAL A 48 2.01 2.20 -1.55
C VAL A 48 2.78 3.21 -2.37
N ARG A 49 2.75 3.19 -3.71
CA ARG A 49 3.51 4.17 -4.51
C ARG A 49 2.98 5.58 -4.25
N ASP A 50 1.68 5.79 -4.46
CA ASP A 50 1.08 7.11 -4.37
C ASP A 50 0.97 7.52 -2.90
N TRP A 51 0.70 6.56 -2.01
CA TRP A 51 0.79 6.78 -0.57
C TRP A 51 2.18 7.29 -0.14
N LEU A 52 3.26 6.70 -0.65
CA LEU A 52 4.63 7.14 -0.34
C LEU A 52 4.91 8.53 -0.92
N ARG A 53 4.40 8.86 -2.12
CA ARG A 53 4.53 10.22 -2.68
C ARG A 53 3.89 11.25 -1.76
N GLU A 54 2.69 10.99 -1.28
CA GLU A 54 1.97 11.89 -0.38
C GLU A 54 2.67 12.00 0.98
N ALA A 55 2.98 10.86 1.61
CA ALA A 55 3.60 10.79 2.93
C ALA A 55 5.00 11.43 2.98
N THR A 56 5.73 11.39 1.87
CA THR A 56 7.08 11.97 1.77
C THR A 56 7.09 13.40 1.21
N ASP A 57 5.95 14.02 0.90
CA ASP A 57 5.90 15.28 0.14
C ASP A 57 6.79 15.20 -1.12
N ASN A 58 6.50 14.21 -1.96
CA ASN A 58 7.24 13.88 -3.18
C ASN A 58 8.76 13.69 -2.93
N GLY A 59 9.12 12.99 -1.86
CA GLY A 59 10.51 12.67 -1.51
C GLY A 59 11.26 13.72 -0.69
N LYS A 60 10.61 14.83 -0.30
CA LYS A 60 11.24 15.86 0.56
C LYS A 60 11.37 15.43 2.02
N LYS A 61 10.56 14.49 2.48
CA LYS A 61 10.53 13.98 3.86
C LYS A 61 10.84 12.49 3.88
N LYS A 62 11.51 12.04 4.94
CA LYS A 62 11.74 10.63 5.19
C LYS A 62 10.50 9.99 5.82
N VAL A 63 10.23 8.74 5.45
CA VAL A 63 9.19 7.92 6.06
C VAL A 63 9.78 6.61 6.52
N THR A 64 9.60 6.27 7.79
CA THR A 64 10.18 5.07 8.42
C THR A 64 9.14 3.97 8.62
N GLN A 65 7.86 4.29 8.46
CA GLN A 65 6.76 3.36 8.65
C GLN A 65 5.63 3.67 7.68
N ILE A 66 5.02 2.62 7.12
CA ILE A 66 3.77 2.72 6.37
C ILE A 66 2.65 2.32 7.32
N VAL A 67 1.65 3.18 7.50
CA VAL A 67 0.41 2.79 8.17
C VAL A 67 -0.37 1.93 7.19
N PHE A 68 -0.57 0.66 7.53
CA PHE A 68 -1.17 -0.33 6.65
C PHE A 68 -2.68 -0.31 6.79
N GLU A 69 -3.34 0.36 5.84
CA GLU A 69 -4.80 0.43 5.73
C GLU A 69 -5.30 -0.44 4.57
N GLY A 70 -4.65 -1.60 4.40
CA GLY A 70 -4.90 -2.49 3.27
C GLY A 70 -6.21 -3.28 3.39
N GLU A 71 -6.89 -3.45 2.25
CA GLU A 71 -8.09 -4.28 2.17
C GLU A 71 -7.73 -5.75 1.90
N ARG A 72 -8.69 -6.65 2.11
CA ARG A 72 -8.55 -8.06 1.77
C ARG A 72 -8.30 -8.23 0.26
N PHE A 73 -7.35 -9.07 -0.09
CA PHE A 73 -7.10 -9.45 -1.48
C PHE A 73 -8.02 -10.61 -1.85
N ASP A 74 -9.15 -10.28 -2.47
CA ASP A 74 -10.17 -11.23 -2.88
C ASP A 74 -10.84 -10.80 -4.20
N VAL A 75 -11.71 -11.66 -4.72
CA VAL A 75 -12.40 -11.42 -6.00
C VAL A 75 -13.20 -10.12 -5.98
N MET A 76 -13.78 -9.75 -4.84
CA MET A 76 -14.62 -8.56 -4.73
C MET A 76 -13.77 -7.29 -4.70
N SER A 77 -12.64 -7.28 -3.99
CA SER A 77 -11.71 -6.14 -4.01
C SER A 77 -11.10 -5.91 -5.39
N ILE A 78 -10.70 -6.98 -6.09
CA ILE A 78 -10.18 -6.87 -7.46
C ILE A 78 -11.23 -6.27 -8.41
N ARG A 79 -12.50 -6.70 -8.32
CA ARG A 79 -13.59 -6.15 -9.15
C ARG A 79 -13.79 -4.66 -8.90
N ARG A 80 -13.87 -4.23 -7.63
CA ARG A 80 -13.98 -2.80 -7.28
C ARG A 80 -12.78 -2.00 -7.80
N TRP A 81 -11.58 -2.56 -7.70
CA TRP A 81 -10.37 -1.91 -8.15
C TRP A 81 -10.33 -1.75 -9.67
N ARG A 82 -10.79 -2.79 -10.41
CA ARG A 82 -11.00 -2.72 -11.85
C ARG A 82 -12.01 -1.63 -12.22
N GLU A 83 -13.14 -1.55 -11.54
CA GLU A 83 -14.15 -0.52 -11.78
C GLU A 83 -13.61 0.88 -11.49
N ARG A 84 -12.84 1.06 -10.41
CA ARG A 84 -12.19 2.33 -10.09
C ARG A 84 -11.20 2.80 -11.16
N LEU A 85 -10.41 1.87 -11.72
CA LEU A 85 -9.35 2.21 -12.67
C LEU A 85 -9.82 2.24 -14.14
N LEU A 86 -10.76 1.37 -14.51
CA LEU A 86 -11.21 1.19 -15.89
C LEU A 86 -12.67 1.61 -16.14
N GLY A 87 -13.45 1.86 -15.08
CA GLY A 87 -14.85 2.29 -15.19
C GLY A 87 -15.02 3.73 -15.67
N GLN A 88 -13.94 4.49 -15.77
CA GLN A 88 -13.90 5.77 -16.49
C GLN A 88 -13.68 5.53 -17.99
N SER A 89 -14.61 4.85 -18.67
CA SER A 89 -14.70 5.02 -20.12
C SER A 89 -15.28 6.41 -20.38
N PRO A 90 -14.63 7.28 -21.17
CA PRO A 90 -15.26 8.53 -21.59
C PRO A 90 -16.55 8.18 -22.38
N PRO A 91 -17.60 9.00 -22.30
CA PRO A 91 -18.80 8.77 -23.11
C PRO A 91 -18.39 8.69 -24.59
N ILE A 92 -18.83 7.62 -25.26
CA ILE A 92 -18.65 7.39 -26.69
C ILE A 92 -19.48 8.41 -27.46
#